data_AF-A0A2S8RHK5-F1
#
_entry.id   AF-A0A2S8RHK5-F1
#
_cell.length_a   1.000
_cell.length_b   1.000
_cell.length_c   1.000
_cell.angle_alpha   90.00
_cell.angle_beta   90.00
_cell.angle_gamma   90.00
#
_symmetry.space_group_name_H-M   'P 1'
#
loop_
_entity.id
_entity.type
_entity.pdbx_description
1 polymer ?
#
loop_
_entity_poly.entity_id
_entity_poly.type
_entity_poly.pdbx_seq_one_letter_code
_entity_poly.pdbx_strand_id
1 'polypeptide(L)'
;MSAAGWFIVLLALVGANLPFLNQRLFAAVPLKAAKKSAWIRIAELIVLYFVVGALGFLLEARAGNRFEQGWQFYAITFALFVVFAFPGFTFQYLVKRR
;
A
#
# COMPACT_ATOMS: atom_id res chain seq x y z
N MET A 1 19.40 2.59 11.24
CA MET A 1 18.43 2.24 10.17
C MET A 1 18.91 2.84 8.87
N SER A 2 18.98 2.07 7.77
CA SER A 2 19.49 2.57 6.48
C SER A 2 18.45 3.48 5.79
N ALA A 3 18.91 4.37 4.91
CA ALA A 3 18.05 5.23 4.10
C ALA A 3 17.04 4.43 3.25
N ALA A 4 17.41 3.21 2.83
CA ALA A 4 16.53 2.32 2.07
C ALA A 4 15.33 1.84 2.91
N GLY A 5 15.51 1.60 4.21
CA GLY A 5 14.42 1.19 5.10
C GLY A 5 13.36 2.29 5.24
N TRP A 6 13.80 3.54 5.48
CA TRP A 6 12.89 4.69 5.54
C TRP A 6 12.18 4.95 4.21
N PHE A 7 12.86 4.74 3.08
CA PHE A 7 12.27 4.87 1.75
C PHE A 7 11.13 3.87 1.54
N ILE A 8 11.31 2.59 1.92
CA ILE A 8 10.26 1.57 1.81
C ILE A 8 9.07 1.92 2.71
N VAL A 9 9.30 2.40 3.94
CA VAL A 9 8.23 2.82 4.85
C VAL A 9 7.43 3.99 4.30
N LEU A 10 8.10 5.02 3.76
CA LEU A 10 7.44 6.15 3.11
C LEU A 10 6.64 5.70 1.88
N LEU A 11 7.21 4.80 1.07
CA LEU A 11 6.57 4.25 -0.12
C LEU A 11 5.36 3.38 0.24
N ALA A 12 5.42 2.63 1.35
CA ALA A 12 4.29 1.90 1.91
C ALA A 12 3.19 2.83 2.40
N LEU A 13 3.54 3.92 3.10
CA LEU A 13 2.60 4.93 3.57
C LEU A 13 1.85 5.60 2.42
N VAL A 14 2.59 6.03 1.39
CA VAL A 14 2.00 6.67 0.20
C VAL A 14 1.18 5.64 -0.60
N GLY A 15 1.73 4.43 -0.81
CA GLY A 15 1.08 3.32 -1.51
C GLY A 15 -0.23 2.89 -0.86
N ALA A 16 -0.27 2.75 0.46
CA ALA A 16 -1.47 2.35 1.19
C ALA A 16 -2.60 3.38 1.10
N ASN A 17 -2.27 4.67 0.96
CA ASN A 17 -3.23 5.77 0.93
C ASN A 17 -3.65 6.20 -0.49
N LEU A 18 -2.81 5.94 -1.50
CA LEU A 18 -3.09 6.19 -2.92
C LEU A 18 -4.46 5.70 -3.43
N PRO A 19 -4.93 4.46 -3.13
CA PRO A 19 -6.21 3.97 -3.64
C PRO A 19 -7.42 4.72 -3.06
N PHE A 20 -7.22 5.42 -1.94
CA PHE A 20 -8.27 6.18 -1.26
C PHE A 20 -8.29 7.66 -1.61
N LEU A 21 -7.12 8.27 -1.84
CA LEU A 21 -7.05 9.66 -2.30
C LEU A 21 -7.54 9.84 -3.74
N ASN A 22 -7.38 8.83 -4.60
CA ASN A 22 -7.67 8.94 -6.02
C ASN A 22 -8.86 8.06 -6.44
N GLN A 23 -9.84 8.66 -7.13
CA GLN A 23 -10.94 7.90 -7.74
C GLN A 23 -10.49 7.14 -9.01
N ARG A 24 -9.25 7.33 -9.45
CA ARG A 24 -8.61 6.60 -10.56
C ARG A 24 -8.10 5.22 -10.10
N LEU A 25 -8.14 4.22 -10.98
CA LEU A 25 -7.62 2.87 -10.76
C LEU A 25 -6.08 2.96 -10.67
N PHE A 26 -5.48 2.52 -9.56
CA PHE A 26 -4.03 2.65 -9.25
C PHE A 26 -3.43 4.05 -9.47
N ALA A 27 -4.23 5.12 -9.33
CA ALA A 27 -3.84 6.50 -9.68
C ALA A 27 -3.40 6.74 -11.16
N ALA A 28 -3.39 5.70 -12.01
CA ALA A 28 -2.93 5.75 -13.39
C ALA A 28 -4.05 5.60 -14.42
N VAL A 29 -5.09 4.79 -14.14
CA VAL A 29 -6.15 4.49 -15.12
C VAL A 29 -7.46 5.19 -14.72
N PRO A 30 -8.01 6.09 -15.55
CA PRO A 30 -9.31 6.70 -15.26
C PRO A 30 -10.42 5.64 -15.34
N LEU A 31 -11.01 5.32 -14.19
CA LEU A 31 -12.23 4.51 -14.12
C LEU A 31 -13.40 5.38 -14.60
N LYS A 32 -14.06 5.00 -15.69
CA LYS A 32 -15.32 5.59 -16.17
C LYS A 32 -16.52 5.30 -15.25
N ALA A 33 -16.34 4.56 -14.16
CA ALA A 33 -17.41 4.18 -13.24
C ALA A 33 -17.70 5.29 -12.23
N ALA A 34 -18.96 5.77 -12.19
CA ALA A 34 -19.42 6.85 -11.29
C ALA A 34 -19.23 6.57 -9.79
N LYS A 35 -19.08 5.29 -9.38
CA LYS A 35 -18.71 4.88 -8.02
C LYS A 35 -17.74 3.71 -8.06
N LYS A 36 -16.53 3.89 -7.51
CA LYS A 36 -15.53 2.83 -7.33
C LYS A 36 -16.03 1.85 -6.25
N SER A 37 -16.27 0.59 -6.60
CA SER A 37 -16.74 -0.46 -5.68
C SER A 37 -15.73 -0.69 -4.55
N ALA A 38 -16.21 -0.94 -3.33
CA ALA A 38 -15.37 -1.23 -2.18
C ALA A 38 -14.46 -2.45 -2.41
N TRP A 39 -14.97 -3.46 -3.12
CA TRP A 39 -14.20 -4.66 -3.50
C TRP A 39 -13.02 -4.36 -4.41
N ILE A 40 -13.15 -3.38 -5.32
CA ILE A 40 -12.06 -2.94 -6.19
C ILE A 40 -10.97 -2.26 -5.36
N ARG A 41 -11.35 -1.46 -4.34
CA ARG A 41 -10.37 -0.83 -3.44
C ARG A 41 -9.60 -1.86 -2.61
N ILE A 42 -10.29 -2.91 -2.13
CA ILE A 42 -9.64 -4.03 -1.41
C ILE A 42 -8.66 -4.75 -2.34
N ALA A 43 -9.07 -5.06 -3.58
CA ALA A 43 -8.18 -5.69 -4.56
C ALA A 43 -6.95 -4.83 -4.88
N GLU A 44 -7.12 -3.52 -5.08
CA GLU A 44 -6.00 -2.59 -5.29
C GLU A 44 -5.05 -2.55 -4.08
N LEU A 45 -5.58 -2.57 -2.86
CA LEU A 45 -4.79 -2.53 -1.64
C LEU A 45 -3.92 -3.78 -1.49
N ILE A 46 -4.49 -4.95 -1.81
CA ILE A 46 -3.75 -6.21 -1.87
C ILE A 46 -2.65 -6.14 -2.95
N VAL A 47 -2.98 -5.68 -4.16
CA VAL A 47 -1.99 -5.55 -5.24
C VAL A 47 -0.88 -4.56 -4.88
N LEU A 48 -1.23 -3.40 -4.32
CA LEU A 48 -0.26 -2.39 -3.88
C LEU A 48 0.64 -2.93 -2.78
N TYR A 49 0.10 -3.72 -1.85
CA TYR A 49 0.92 -4.41 -0.86
C TYR A 49 1.97 -5.31 -1.52
N PHE A 50 1.58 -6.13 -2.49
CA PHE A 50 2.53 -6.97 -3.23
C PHE A 50 3.55 -6.16 -4.02
N VAL A 51 3.15 -5.03 -4.63
CA VAL A 51 4.08 -4.14 -5.36
C VAL A 51 5.10 -3.50 -4.43
N VAL A 52 4.65 -2.94 -3.30
CA VAL A 52 5.54 -2.33 -2.30
C VAL A 52 6.46 -3.39 -1.67
N GLY A 53 5.91 -4.56 -1.33
CA GLY A 53 6.67 -5.69 -0.82
C GLY A 53 7.74 -6.17 -1.80
N ALA A 54 7.40 -6.32 -3.09
CA ALA A 54 8.34 -6.71 -4.13
C ALA A 54 9.45 -5.66 -4.33
N LEU A 55 9.12 -4.37 -4.30
CA LEU A 55 10.10 -3.28 -4.38
C LEU A 55 11.05 -3.29 -3.17
N GLY A 56 10.51 -3.49 -1.96
CA GLY A 56 11.30 -3.64 -0.75
C GLY A 56 12.24 -4.85 -0.83
N PHE A 57 11.72 -5.98 -1.30
CA PHE A 57 12.48 -7.21 -1.48
C PHE A 57 13.61 -7.08 -2.50
N LEU A 58 13.39 -6.30 -3.58
CA LEU A 58 14.38 -6.01 -4.61
C LEU A 58 15.49 -5.09 -4.10
N LEU A 59 15.13 -4.08 -3.30
CA LEU A 59 16.09 -3.17 -2.65
C LEU A 59 16.93 -3.89 -1.61
N GLU A 60 16.31 -4.76 -0.81
CA GLU A 60 16.99 -5.57 0.21
C GLU A 60 17.88 -6.65 -0.43
N ALA A 61 17.49 -7.20 -1.60
CA ALA A 61 18.35 -8.08 -2.40
C ALA A 61 19.68 -7.42 -2.78
N ARG A 62 19.65 -6.11 -3.04
CA ARG A 62 20.84 -5.33 -3.43
C ARG A 62 21.69 -4.88 -2.23
N ALA A 63 21.13 -4.89 -1.02
CA ALA A 63 21.81 -4.42 0.19
C ALA A 63 22.67 -5.50 0.88
N GLY A 64 22.49 -6.78 0.55
CA GLY A 64 23.34 -7.89 1.02
C GLY A 64 22.87 -8.57 2.31
N ASN A 65 22.98 -9.89 2.31
CA ASN A 65 22.55 -10.89 3.30
C ASN A 65 21.08 -10.79 3.76
N ARG A 66 20.21 -11.43 2.97
CA ARG A 66 18.78 -11.59 3.28
C ARG A 66 18.64 -12.66 4.37
N PHE A 67 18.24 -12.26 5.57
CA PHE A 67 17.79 -13.20 6.59
C PHE A 67 16.54 -13.94 6.09
N GLU A 68 16.39 -15.22 6.45
CA GLU A 68 15.18 -15.98 6.16
C GLU A 68 13.98 -15.32 6.85
N GLN A 69 13.20 -14.57 6.08
CA GLN A 69 11.95 -13.97 6.53
C GLN A 69 10.87 -15.06 6.51
N GLY A 70 10.46 -15.52 7.70
CA GLY A 70 9.34 -16.45 7.85
C GLY A 70 8.00 -15.85 7.43
N TRP A 71 6.98 -16.70 7.33
CA TRP A 71 5.61 -16.27 6.97
C TRP A 71 5.05 -15.16 7.90
N GLN A 72 5.53 -15.11 9.15
CA GLN A 72 5.15 -14.09 10.14
C GLN A 72 5.54 -12.68 9.69
N PHE A 73 6.70 -12.54 9.03
CA PHE A 73 7.14 -11.24 8.51
C PHE A 73 6.11 -10.68 7.54
N TYR A 74 5.69 -11.50 6.57
CA TYR A 74 4.68 -11.12 5.57
C TYR A 74 3.31 -10.84 6.20
N ALA A 75 2.90 -11.60 7.23
CA ALA A 75 1.64 -11.35 7.92
C ALA A 75 1.66 -10.00 8.67
N ILE A 76 2.76 -9.69 9.36
CA ILE A 76 2.92 -8.45 10.13
C ILE A 76 3.03 -7.25 9.18
N THR A 77 3.83 -7.33 8.11
CA THR A 77 3.94 -6.24 7.14
C THR A 77 2.62 -5.97 6.41
N PHE A 78 1.84 -7.02 6.12
CA PHE A 78 0.49 -6.86 5.57
C PHE A 78 -0.45 -6.17 6.56
N ALA A 79 -0.46 -6.59 7.82
CA ALA A 79 -1.26 -5.95 8.86
C ALA A 79 -0.87 -4.46 9.03
N LEU A 80 0.43 -4.14 9.03
CA LEU A 80 0.93 -2.78 9.09
C LEU A 80 0.48 -1.94 7.89
N PHE A 81 0.52 -2.51 6.69
CA PHE A 81 0.07 -1.85 5.46
C PHE A 81 -1.43 -1.52 5.51
N VAL A 82 -2.25 -2.43 6.04
CA VAL A 82 -3.69 -2.20 6.25
C VAL A 82 -3.92 -1.08 7.29
N VAL A 83 -3.13 -1.02 8.36
CA VAL A 83 -3.21 0.08 9.33
C VAL A 83 -2.83 1.42 8.68
N PHE A 84 -1.80 1.46 7.84
CA PHE A 84 -1.43 2.67 7.10
C PHE A 84 -2.47 3.12 6.07
N ALA A 85 -3.33 2.22 5.60
CA ALA A 85 -4.45 2.56 4.73
C ALA A 85 -5.63 3.24 5.47
N PHE A 86 -5.67 3.16 6.81
CA PHE A 86 -6.75 3.72 7.62
C PHE A 86 -7.01 5.23 7.43
N PRO A 87 -6.00 6.13 7.41
CA PRO A 87 -6.24 7.55 7.14
C PRO A 87 -6.89 7.80 5.77
N GLY A 88 -6.47 7.09 4.73
CA GLY A 88 -7.11 7.14 3.41
C GLY A 88 -8.57 6.66 3.46
N PHE A 89 -8.81 5.53 4.12
CA PHE A 89 -10.16 4.97 4.28
C PHE A 89 -11.11 5.96 4.98
N THR A 90 -10.69 6.52 6.12
CA THR A 90 -11.50 7.49 6.87
C THR A 90 -11.73 8.77 6.07
N PHE A 91 -10.74 9.27 5.34
CA PHE A 91 -10.90 10.43 4.48
C PHE A 91 -11.90 10.19 3.34
N GLN A 92 -11.98 8.98 2.80
CA GLN A 92 -12.85 8.69 1.66
C GLN A 92 -14.28 8.30 2.06
N TYR A 93 -14.46 7.66 3.22
CA TYR A 93 -15.74 7.13 3.66
C TYR A 93 -16.39 7.91 4.81
N LEU A 94 -15.60 8.49 5.72
CA LEU A 94 -16.13 9.21 6.89
C LEU A 94 -16.14 10.73 6.71
N VAL A 95 -15.30 11.29 5.84
CA VAL A 95 -15.33 12.75 5.59
C VAL A 95 -16.57 13.08 4.76
N LYS A 96 -17.52 13.70 5.44
CA LYS A 96 -18.73 14.27 4.86
C LYS A 96 -18.34 15.48 4.00
N ARG A 97 -18.21 15.29 2.69
CA ARG A 97 -18.06 16.39 1.74
C ARG A 97 -19.40 17.14 1.68
N ARG A 98 -19.45 18.33 2.26
CA ARG A 98 -20.55 19.29 2.09
C ARG A 98 -20.38 20.03 0.77
#